data_AF-A0A4Y9A6A7-F1
#
_entry.id   AF-A0A4Y9A6A7-F1
#
_cell.length_a   1.000
_cell.length_b   1.000
_cell.length_c   1.000
_cell.angle_alpha   90.00
_cell.angle_beta   90.00
_cell.angle_gamma   90.00
#
_symmetry.space_group_name_H-M   'P 1'
#
loop_
_entity.id
_entity.type
_entity.pdbx_description
1 polymer ?
#
loop_
_entity_poly.entity_id
_entity_poly.type
_entity_poly.pdbx_seq_one_letter_code
_entity_poly.pdbx_strand_id
1 'polypeptide(L)'
;MGRSIRILKRSRIFYILVLALLNMTYVSIEIYKSKISKPLLENSKITQLEFAKLESMSNYALLFETAFLIISVIWTLLMFTKKYEPTIKSSIPIQLLLLVSLLILNCTLSWLFDAPIGNLTQLLFGPIVFTSGAVIYFLLSKLLSGCTKYNPGDPSSS
;
A
#
# COMPACT_ATOMS: atom_id res chain seq x y z
N MET A 1 -29.72 -1.94 -7.18
CA MET A 1 -28.30 -1.72 -7.58
C MET A 1 -27.63 -0.49 -6.93
N GLY A 2 -28.31 0.66 -6.78
CA GLY A 2 -27.70 1.90 -6.27
C GLY A 2 -27.30 1.97 -4.78
N ARG A 3 -27.72 1.03 -3.92
CA ARG A 3 -27.33 1.00 -2.49
C ARG A 3 -25.92 0.44 -2.28
N SER A 4 -25.57 -0.65 -2.98
CA SER A 4 -24.25 -1.29 -2.88
C SER A 4 -23.11 -0.41 -3.39
N ILE A 5 -23.34 0.38 -4.45
CA ILE A 5 -22.33 1.30 -5.01
C ILE A 5 -22.00 2.43 -4.01
N ARG A 6 -23.00 2.96 -3.30
CA ARG A 6 -22.78 4.00 -2.29
C ARG A 6 -21.98 3.49 -1.09
N ILE A 7 -22.24 2.25 -0.66
CA ILE A 7 -21.50 1.60 0.43
C ILE A 7 -20.03 1.42 0.03
N LEU A 8 -19.76 0.87 -1.17
CA LEU A 8 -18.41 0.70 -1.69
C LEU A 8 -17.60 2.01 -1.77
N LYS A 9 -18.22 3.10 -2.24
CA LYS A 9 -17.54 4.41 -2.29
C LYS A 9 -17.16 4.91 -0.89
N ARG A 10 -18.04 4.75 0.11
CA ARG A 10 -17.75 5.12 1.51
C ARG A 10 -16.64 4.24 2.10
N SER A 11 -16.72 2.93 1.89
CA SER A 11 -15.68 1.99 2.31
C SER A 11 -14.32 2.31 1.72
N ARG A 12 -14.28 2.77 0.45
CA ARG A 12 -13.04 3.20 -0.21
C ARG A 12 -12.43 4.44 0.45
N ILE A 13 -13.22 5.47 0.72
CA ILE A 13 -12.72 6.68 1.39
C ILE A 13 -12.19 6.33 2.78
N PHE A 14 -12.94 5.52 3.53
CA PHE A 14 -12.52 5.06 4.84
C PHE A 14 -11.19 4.30 4.78
N TYR A 15 -11.04 3.37 3.83
CA TYR A 15 -9.80 2.64 3.61
C TYR A 15 -8.61 3.57 3.29
N ILE A 16 -8.80 4.56 2.41
CA ILE A 16 -7.75 5.55 2.08
C ILE A 16 -7.31 6.32 3.34
N LEU A 17 -8.27 6.78 4.14
CA LEU A 17 -7.99 7.53 5.37
C LEU A 17 -7.24 6.67 6.40
N VAL A 18 -7.66 5.42 6.57
CA VAL A 18 -6.99 4.48 7.48
C VAL A 18 -5.56 4.21 7.04
N LEU A 19 -5.32 3.94 5.74
CA LEU A 19 -3.95 3.76 5.24
C LEU A 19 -3.09 5.00 5.40
N ALA A 20 -3.63 6.19 5.09
CA ALA A 20 -2.89 7.43 5.27
C ALA A 20 -2.50 7.63 6.74
N LEU A 21 -3.43 7.40 7.68
CA LEU A 21 -3.17 7.52 9.11
C LEU A 21 -2.10 6.53 9.59
N LEU A 22 -2.18 5.26 9.15
CA LEU A 22 -1.19 4.24 9.49
C LEU A 22 0.20 4.60 8.94
N ASN A 23 0.28 5.06 7.68
CA ASN A 23 1.53 5.51 7.08
C ASN A 23 2.13 6.69 7.84
N MET A 24 1.33 7.72 8.15
CA MET A 24 1.83 8.90 8.87
C MET A 24 2.33 8.54 10.26
N THR A 25 1.65 7.63 10.97
CA THR A 25 2.06 7.19 12.30
C THR A 25 3.36 6.38 12.23
N TYR A 26 3.46 5.44 11.30
CA TYR A 26 4.68 4.67 11.06
C TYR A 26 5.87 5.57 10.71
N VAL A 27 5.71 6.47 9.74
CA VAL A 27 6.77 7.40 9.31
C VAL A 27 7.20 8.31 10.46
N SER A 28 6.28 8.77 11.29
CA SER A 28 6.60 9.58 12.47
C SER A 28 7.48 8.81 13.47
N ILE A 29 7.19 7.53 13.67
CA ILE A 29 8.00 6.65 14.54
C ILE A 29 9.40 6.45 13.93
N GLU A 30 9.51 6.15 12.64
CA GLU A 30 10.80 5.95 11.97
C GLU A 30 11.67 7.22 11.94
N ILE A 31 11.07 8.40 11.72
CA ILE A 31 11.77 9.68 11.82
C ILE A 31 12.31 9.88 13.24
N TYR A 32 11.51 9.59 14.26
CA TYR A 32 11.94 9.76 15.64
C TYR A 32 13.02 8.75 16.03
N LYS A 33 12.93 7.50 15.58
CA LYS A 33 13.99 6.49 15.71
C LYS A 33 15.29 6.98 15.08
N SER A 34 15.25 7.50 13.85
CA SER A 34 16.42 8.05 13.16
C SER A 34 17.10 9.16 13.99
N LYS A 35 16.31 10.08 14.55
CA LYS A 35 16.82 11.18 15.39
C LYS A 35 17.51 10.70 16.67
N ILE A 36 16.99 9.65 17.31
CA ILE A 36 17.63 9.06 18.50
C ILE A 36 18.88 8.28 18.13
N SER A 37 18.86 7.53 17.03
CA SER A 37 19.96 6.65 16.64
C SER A 37 21.22 7.38 16.17
N LYS A 38 21.09 8.56 15.55
CA LYS A 38 22.24 9.35 15.07
C LYS A 38 23.29 9.69 16.14
N PRO A 39 22.93 10.35 17.26
CA PRO A 39 23.91 10.68 18.29
C PRO A 39 24.50 9.43 18.98
N LEU A 40 23.80 8.29 18.93
CA LEU A 40 24.26 7.02 19.49
C LEU A 40 25.38 6.38 18.65
N LEU A 41 25.33 6.54 17.33
CA LEU A 41 26.40 6.10 16.42
C LEU A 41 27.68 6.92 16.61
N GLU A 42 27.55 8.19 16.99
CA GLU A 42 28.68 9.11 17.16
C GLU A 42 29.37 9.00 18.53
N ASN A 43 28.61 8.75 19.61
CA ASN A 43 29.15 8.81 20.99
C ASN A 43 29.40 7.46 21.67
N SER A 44 29.22 6.35 20.95
CA SER A 44 29.57 4.96 21.33
C SER A 44 29.03 4.41 22.66
N LYS A 45 28.24 5.18 23.41
CA LYS A 45 27.67 4.79 24.71
C LYS A 45 26.16 4.90 24.66
N ILE A 46 25.49 3.77 24.45
CA ILE A 46 24.04 3.64 24.57
C ILE A 46 23.70 3.37 26.04
N THR A 47 22.83 4.19 26.62
CA THR A 47 22.25 3.86 27.92
C THR A 47 21.19 2.76 27.77
N GLN A 48 21.01 1.91 28.80
CA GLN A 48 19.95 0.89 28.78
C GLN A 48 18.55 1.50 28.55
N LEU A 49 18.33 2.72 29.04
CA LEU A 49 17.06 3.43 28.87
C LEU A 49 16.81 3.84 27.41
N GLU A 50 17.83 4.32 26.70
CA GLU A 50 17.73 4.64 25.27
C GLU A 50 17.50 3.39 24.42
N PHE A 51 18.18 2.30 24.76
CA PHE A 51 17.99 1.01 24.09
C PHE A 51 16.55 0.51 24.24
N ALA A 52 16.02 0.47 25.48
CA ALA A 52 14.65 0.03 25.75
C ALA A 52 13.61 0.91 25.02
N LYS A 53 13.89 2.21 24.90
CA LYS A 53 13.04 3.14 24.13
C LYS A 53 13.07 2.83 22.64
N LEU A 54 14.24 2.61 22.04
CA LEU A 54 14.37 2.24 20.62
C LEU A 54 13.70 0.90 20.31
N GLU A 55 13.83 -0.07 21.21
CA GLU A 55 13.17 -1.37 21.12
C GLU A 55 11.64 -1.21 21.12
N SER A 56 11.09 -0.48 22.09
CA SER A 56 9.66 -0.20 22.16
C SER A 56 9.14 0.48 20.88
N MET A 57 9.86 1.47 20.36
CA MET A 57 9.49 2.15 19.12
C MET A 57 9.54 1.23 17.90
N SER A 58 10.51 0.30 17.86
CA SER A 58 10.59 -0.70 16.80
C SER A 58 9.42 -1.67 16.84
N ASN A 59 9.00 -2.08 18.04
CA ASN A 59 7.81 -2.93 18.22
C ASN A 59 6.53 -2.22 17.77
N TYR A 60 6.38 -0.93 18.07
CA TYR A 60 5.25 -0.15 17.55
C TYR A 60 5.30 0.00 16.03
N ALA A 61 6.47 0.29 15.45
CA ALA A 61 6.62 0.38 13.99
C ALA A 61 6.19 -0.93 13.31
N LEU A 62 6.61 -2.09 13.86
CA LEU A 62 6.21 -3.41 13.37
C LEU A 62 4.70 -3.66 13.47
N LEU A 63 4.06 -3.19 14.55
CA LEU A 63 2.60 -3.28 14.69
C LEU A 63 1.88 -2.49 13.61
N PHE A 64 2.33 -1.26 13.32
CA PHE A 64 1.77 -0.45 12.24
C PHE A 64 2.03 -1.06 10.87
N GLU A 65 3.20 -1.65 10.64
CA GLU A 65 3.54 -2.36 9.41
C GLU A 65 2.61 -3.56 9.18
N THR A 66 2.41 -4.36 10.23
CA THR A 66 1.53 -5.52 10.19
C THR A 66 0.08 -5.10 9.94
N ALA A 67 -0.41 -4.06 10.63
CA ALA A 67 -1.76 -3.54 10.42
C ALA A 67 -1.98 -3.02 8.99
N PHE A 68 -1.01 -2.26 8.46
CA PHE A 68 -1.06 -1.74 7.09
C PHE A 68 -1.12 -2.87 6.07
N LEU A 69 -0.29 -3.89 6.25
CA LEU A 69 -0.23 -5.05 5.36
C LEU A 69 -1.54 -5.85 5.40
N ILE A 70 -2.07 -6.14 6.59
CA ILE A 70 -3.36 -6.85 6.75
C ILE A 70 -4.48 -6.11 6.03
N ILE A 71 -4.60 -4.81 6.24
CA ILE A 71 -5.65 -3.98 5.62
C ILE A 71 -5.49 -3.95 4.10
N SER A 72 -4.25 -3.86 3.60
CA SER A 72 -3.95 -3.87 2.17
C SER A 72 -4.28 -5.22 1.52
N VAL A 73 -3.96 -6.33 2.19
CA VAL A 73 -4.28 -7.69 1.74
C VAL A 73 -5.80 -7.90 1.72
N ILE A 74 -6.50 -7.57 2.80
CA ILE A 74 -7.97 -7.70 2.86
C ILE A 74 -8.62 -6.90 1.74
N TRP A 75 -8.20 -5.65 1.53
CA TRP A 75 -8.71 -4.82 0.44
C TRP A 75 -8.43 -5.44 -0.94
N THR A 76 -7.22 -5.97 -1.14
CA THR A 76 -6.85 -6.65 -2.38
C THR A 76 -7.67 -7.91 -2.63
N LEU A 77 -7.91 -8.74 -1.61
CA LEU A 77 -8.75 -9.94 -1.71
C LEU A 77 -10.21 -9.57 -2.03
N LEU A 78 -10.73 -8.51 -1.42
CA LEU A 78 -12.04 -7.96 -1.78
C LEU A 78 -12.08 -7.54 -3.26
N MET A 79 -10.96 -7.05 -3.81
CA MET A 79 -10.81 -6.73 -5.23
C MET A 79 -10.73 -7.94 -6.17
N PHE A 80 -10.50 -9.17 -5.68
CA PHE A 80 -10.53 -10.36 -6.55
C PHE A 80 -11.91 -11.04 -6.61
N THR A 81 -12.88 -10.56 -5.84
CA THR A 81 -14.22 -11.14 -5.83
C THR A 81 -15.00 -10.73 -7.10
N LYS A 82 -15.31 -11.71 -7.98
CA LYS A 82 -15.99 -11.52 -9.29
C LYS A 82 -17.25 -10.65 -9.23
N LYS A 83 -17.94 -10.60 -8.09
CA LYS A 83 -19.13 -9.78 -7.84
C LYS A 83 -18.92 -8.28 -8.05
N TYR A 84 -17.68 -7.79 -8.01
CA TYR A 84 -17.37 -6.34 -8.02
C TYR A 84 -16.54 -5.88 -9.22
N GLU A 85 -16.28 -6.74 -10.22
CA GLU A 85 -15.29 -6.53 -11.28
C GLU A 85 -15.29 -5.14 -11.96
N PRO A 86 -16.45 -4.57 -12.40
CA PRO A 86 -16.46 -3.24 -13.01
C PRO A 86 -16.13 -2.11 -12.01
N THR A 87 -16.46 -2.27 -10.73
CA THR A 87 -16.10 -1.29 -9.70
C THR A 87 -14.61 -1.38 -9.35
N ILE A 88 -14.03 -2.58 -9.46
CA ILE A 88 -12.62 -2.86 -9.18
C ILE A 88 -11.69 -2.18 -10.20
N LYS A 89 -11.99 -2.27 -11.50
CA LYS A 89 -11.17 -1.61 -12.55
C LYS A 89 -11.04 -0.10 -12.32
N SER A 90 -12.09 0.54 -11.79
CA SER A 90 -12.06 1.97 -11.43
C SER A 90 -11.29 2.29 -10.15
N SER A 91 -11.04 1.29 -9.30
CA SER A 91 -10.41 1.49 -7.97
C SER A 91 -8.90 1.32 -8.01
N ILE A 92 -8.38 0.49 -8.92
CA ILE A 92 -6.93 0.31 -9.15
C ILE A 92 -6.18 1.62 -9.41
N PRO A 93 -6.59 2.51 -10.33
CA PRO A 93 -5.84 3.75 -10.57
C PRO A 93 -5.84 4.68 -9.36
N ILE A 94 -6.92 4.67 -8.56
CA ILE A 94 -7.00 5.45 -7.31
C ILE A 94 -6.02 4.89 -6.28
N GLN A 95 -5.90 3.56 -6.19
CA GLN A 95 -4.95 2.90 -5.30
C GLN A 95 -3.50 3.22 -5.68
N LEU A 96 -3.18 3.12 -6.97
CA LEU A 96 -1.86 3.48 -7.48
C LEU A 96 -1.54 4.95 -7.20
N LEU A 97 -2.48 5.85 -7.46
CA LEU A 97 -2.31 7.28 -7.18
C LEU A 97 -2.02 7.51 -5.69
N LEU A 98 -2.78 6.89 -4.79
CA LEU A 98 -2.54 6.97 -3.35
C LEU A 98 -1.12 6.48 -2.99
N LEU A 99 -0.73 5.29 -3.47
CA LEU A 99 0.58 4.71 -3.16
C LEU A 99 1.73 5.58 -3.68
N VAL A 100 1.59 6.12 -4.89
CA VAL A 100 2.57 7.06 -5.46
C VAL A 100 2.62 8.35 -4.65
N SER A 101 1.48 8.92 -4.24
CA SER A 101 1.44 10.10 -3.39
C SER A 101 2.10 9.86 -2.03
N LEU A 102 1.85 8.72 -1.39
CA LEU A 102 2.51 8.34 -0.14
C LEU A 102 4.01 8.11 -0.33
N LEU A 103 4.42 7.50 -1.45
CA LEU A 103 5.84 7.30 -1.76
C LEU A 103 6.56 8.65 -1.88
N ILE A 104 6.01 9.58 -2.67
CA ILE A 104 6.56 10.95 -2.83
C ILE A 104 6.63 11.66 -1.47
N LEU A 105 5.56 11.55 -0.67
CA LEU A 105 5.53 12.14 0.67
C LEU A 105 6.63 11.55 1.56
N ASN A 106 6.77 10.23 1.61
CA ASN A 106 7.77 9.54 2.43
C ASN A 106 9.21 9.87 1.98
N CYS A 107 9.45 10.00 0.67
CA CYS A 107 10.73 10.49 0.12
C CYS A 107 11.01 11.94 0.54
N THR A 108 10.00 12.81 0.48
CA THR A 108 10.12 14.21 0.88
C THR A 108 10.44 14.33 2.37
N LEU A 109 9.76 13.53 3.21
CA LEU A 109 10.01 13.48 4.65
C LEU A 109 11.38 12.89 4.98
N SER A 110 11.82 11.86 4.24
CA SER A 110 13.18 11.31 4.35
C SER A 110 14.23 12.39 4.13
N TRP A 111 14.06 13.22 3.10
CA TRP A 111 14.98 14.33 2.82
C TRP A 111 14.91 15.43 3.90
N LEU A 112 13.71 15.83 4.32
CA LEU A 112 13.53 16.90 5.31
C LEU A 112 14.08 16.56 6.70
N PHE A 113 13.99 15.28 7.10
CA PHE A 113 14.40 14.82 8.42
C PHE A 113 15.70 14.01 8.41
N ASP A 114 16.36 13.90 7.25
CA ASP A 114 17.56 13.11 7.04
C ASP A 114 17.42 11.69 7.62
N ALA A 115 16.31 11.03 7.27
CA ALA A 115 15.96 9.69 7.73
C ALA A 115 16.17 8.68 6.60
N PRO A 116 16.57 7.43 6.89
CA PRO A 116 16.80 6.42 5.85
C PRO A 116 15.56 6.17 5.00
N ILE A 117 15.67 6.44 3.70
CA ILE A 117 14.54 6.33 2.75
C ILE A 117 13.96 4.91 2.70
N GLY A 118 14.81 3.88 2.87
CA GLY A 118 14.40 2.48 2.90
C GLY A 118 13.35 2.22 3.98
N ASN A 119 13.60 2.66 5.20
CA ASN A 119 12.66 2.50 6.32
C ASN A 119 11.34 3.21 6.03
N LEU A 120 11.39 4.47 5.59
CA LEU A 120 10.18 5.26 5.37
C LEU A 120 9.32 4.72 4.22
N THR A 121 9.90 3.99 3.27
CA THR A 121 9.19 3.47 2.10
C THR A 121 8.85 1.98 2.19
N GLN A 122 9.45 1.24 3.14
CA GLN A 122 9.24 -0.20 3.34
C GLN A 122 7.74 -0.57 3.46
N LEU A 123 6.99 0.22 4.23
CA LEU A 123 5.56 0.03 4.45
C LEU A 123 4.73 -0.05 3.15
N LEU A 124 5.18 0.65 2.10
CA LEU A 124 4.46 0.75 0.82
C LEU A 124 4.75 -0.43 -0.11
N PHE A 125 5.81 -1.21 0.14
CA PHE A 125 6.28 -2.24 -0.78
C PHE A 125 5.24 -3.33 -1.02
N GLY A 126 4.71 -3.95 0.03
CA GLY A 126 3.66 -4.98 -0.08
C GLY A 126 2.42 -4.49 -0.88
N PRO A 127 1.81 -3.37 -0.51
CA PRO A 127 0.69 -2.78 -1.24
C PRO A 127 0.98 -2.48 -2.72
N ILE A 128 2.20 -2.01 -3.04
CA ILE A 128 2.64 -1.78 -4.43
C ILE A 128 2.70 -3.10 -5.19
N VAL A 129 3.29 -4.15 -4.58
CA VAL A 129 3.37 -5.49 -5.17
C VAL A 129 1.98 -6.05 -5.44
N PHE A 130 1.06 -5.97 -4.46
CA PHE A 130 -0.31 -6.46 -4.61
C PHE A 130 -1.10 -5.70 -5.68
N THR A 131 -0.99 -4.37 -5.70
CA THR A 131 -1.70 -3.53 -6.68
C THR A 131 -1.15 -3.77 -8.09
N SER A 132 0.17 -3.88 -8.24
CA SER A 132 0.83 -4.20 -9.52
C SER A 132 0.46 -5.59 -10.00
N GLY A 133 0.44 -6.58 -9.12
CA GLY A 133 -0.01 -7.94 -9.43
C GLY A 133 -1.46 -7.98 -9.92
N ALA A 134 -2.35 -7.21 -9.29
CA ALA A 134 -3.74 -7.08 -9.73
C ALA A 134 -3.84 -6.44 -11.13
N VAL A 135 -3.07 -5.39 -11.42
CA VAL A 135 -3.00 -4.76 -12.75
C VAL A 135 -2.57 -5.79 -13.80
N ILE A 136 -1.47 -6.50 -13.56
CA ILE A 136 -0.93 -7.51 -14.48
C ILE A 136 -1.97 -8.60 -14.74
N TYR A 137 -2.61 -9.12 -13.69
CA TYR A 137 -3.66 -10.13 -13.81
C TYR A 137 -4.80 -9.67 -14.72
N PHE A 138 -5.31 -8.44 -14.54
CA PHE A 138 -6.38 -7.91 -15.38
C PHE A 138 -5.96 -7.70 -16.84
N LEU A 139 -4.72 -7.25 -17.08
CA LEU A 139 -4.18 -7.08 -18.43
C LEU A 139 -4.06 -8.43 -19.15
N LEU A 140 -3.50 -9.45 -18.49
CA LEU A 140 -3.36 -10.80 -19.04
C LEU A 140 -4.71 -11.45 -19.32
N SER A 141 -5.66 -11.35 -18.37
CA SER A 141 -7.02 -11.87 -18.55
C SER A 141 -7.72 -11.24 -19.76
N LYS A 142 -7.53 -9.93 -19.98
CA LYS A 142 -8.08 -9.22 -21.15
C LYS A 142 -7.44 -9.68 -22.47
N LEU A 143 -6.11 -9.87 -22.49
CA LEU A 143 -5.40 -10.36 -23.67
C LEU A 143 -5.85 -11.78 -24.06
N LEU A 144 -5.93 -12.68 -23.08
CA LEU A 144 -6.36 -14.07 -23.30
C LEU A 144 -7.82 -14.15 -23.77
N SER A 145 -8.71 -13.34 -23.20
CA SER A 145 -10.12 -13.28 -23.61
C SER A 145 -10.32 -12.65 -25.00
N GLY A 146 -9.36 -11.83 -25.47
CA GLY A 146 -9.34 -11.30 -26.82
C GLY A 146 -8.94 -12.34 -27.86
N CYS A 147 -8.01 -13.23 -27.52
CA CYS A 147 -7.55 -14.31 -28.41
C CYS A 147 -8.60 -15.41 -28.64
N THR A 148 -9.52 -15.66 -27.70
CA THR A 148 -10.56 -16.70 -27.84
C THR A 148 -11.78 -16.27 -28.66
N LYS A 149 -11.84 -15.01 -29.12
CA LYS A 149 -12.92 -14.51 -30.00
C LYS A 149 -12.73 -14.82 -31.49
N TYR A 150 -11.70 -15.57 -31.88
CA TYR A 150 -11.56 -16.07 -33.24
C TYR A 150 -12.30 -17.42 -33.35
N ASN A 151 -13.57 -17.38 -33.76
CA ASN A 151 -14.34 -18.57 -34.12
C ASN A 151 -14.32 -18.71 -35.66
N PRO A 152 -13.44 -19.54 -36.25
CA PRO A 152 -13.34 -19.69 -37.71
C PRO A 152 -14.55 -20.40 -38.35
N GLY A 153 -15.60 -20.69 -37.58
CA GLY A 153 -16.77 -21.45 -38.02
C GLY A 153 -18.09 -20.68 -38.05
N ASP A 154 -18.10 -19.34 -38.05
CA ASP A 154 -19.33 -18.57 -38.27
C ASP A 154 -19.62 -18.43 -39.78
N PRO A 155 -20.60 -19.17 -40.34
CA PRO A 155 -20.89 -19.16 -41.78
C PRO A 155 -21.76 -17.97 -42.20
N SER A 156 -22.06 -17.03 -41.30
CA SER A 156 -23.01 -15.93 -41.57
C SER A 156 -22.40 -14.70 -42.28
N SER A 157 -21.13 -14.78 -42.73
CA SER A 157 -20.45 -13.70 -43.46
C SER A 157 -20.35 -13.97 -44.97
N SER A 158 -21.49 -14.23 -45.61
CA SER A 158 -21.63 -14.18 -47.07
C SER A 158 -23.07 -13.84 -47.44
#